data_AF-A0A1Y3TBW6-F1
#
_entry.id   AF-A0A1Y3TBW6-F1
#
_cell.length_a   1.000
_cell.length_b   1.000
_cell.length_c   1.000
_cell.angle_alpha   90.00
_cell.angle_beta   90.00
_cell.angle_gamma   90.00
#
_symmetry.space_group_name_H-M   'P 1'
#
loop_
_entity.id
_entity.type
_entity.pdbx_description
1 polymer ?
#
loop_
_entity_poly.entity_id
_entity_poly.type
_entity_poly.pdbx_seq_one_letter_code
_entity_poly.pdbx_strand_id
1 'polypeptide(L)'
;MYKMYRRRRSMFCSNCGNEIKEEDAFCQYCGTKNPQYNLQTSQREGETDYINYQKQDGSMIETSRCLPAFIVGLIGSILGIFGGLCVSMCDTRTGGNAPFVLIFGGSVIGMVGACQCLKHVKRGAVLQLIAAVMIIICAYGITGADLMSVFAFVLLLAGGIIGLLKVYIFDK
;
A
#
# COMPACT_ATOMS: atom_id res chain seq x y z
N MET A 1 -6.21 -37.86 21.97
CA MET A 1 -4.78 -38.03 21.65
C MET A 1 -4.68 -38.76 20.32
N TYR A 2 -4.63 -38.04 19.18
CA TYR A 2 -4.59 -38.66 17.85
C TYR A 2 -3.13 -38.77 17.36
N LYS A 3 -2.67 -39.98 17.07
CA LYS A 3 -1.36 -40.25 16.45
C LYS A 3 -1.47 -40.08 14.95
N MET A 4 -0.79 -39.08 14.37
CA MET A 4 -0.62 -38.98 12.93
C MET A 4 0.42 -40.00 12.46
N TYR A 5 -0.04 -41.07 11.79
CA TYR A 5 0.82 -42.02 11.11
C TYR A 5 1.29 -41.41 9.78
N ARG A 6 2.48 -40.79 9.76
CA ARG A 6 3.16 -40.42 8.51
C ARG A 6 3.67 -41.70 7.86
N ARG A 7 2.91 -42.26 6.92
CA ARG A 7 3.32 -43.41 6.10
C ARG A 7 4.54 -42.97 5.28
N ARG A 8 5.76 -43.31 5.72
CA ARG A 8 6.97 -43.21 4.89
C ARG A 8 6.76 -44.12 3.69
N ARG A 9 6.55 -43.56 2.50
CA ARG A 9 6.57 -44.34 1.26
C ARG A 9 8.05 -44.53 0.92
N SER A 10 8.58 -45.69 1.26
CA SER A 10 9.82 -46.18 0.67
C SER A 10 9.56 -46.40 -0.82
N MET A 11 10.23 -45.64 -1.68
CA MET A 11 10.18 -45.82 -3.13
C MET A 11 11.36 -46.69 -3.55
N PHE A 12 11.14 -47.60 -4.49
CA PHE A 12 12.21 -48.42 -5.06
C PHE A 12 12.60 -47.88 -6.43
N CYS A 13 13.88 -47.95 -6.75
CA CYS A 13 14.41 -47.57 -8.05
C CYS A 13 13.83 -48.47 -9.15
N SER A 14 13.21 -47.88 -10.18
CA SER A 14 12.71 -48.64 -11.33
C SER A 14 13.80 -49.35 -12.14
N ASN A 15 15.07 -48.98 -11.96
CA ASN A 15 16.19 -49.56 -12.72
C ASN A 15 16.98 -50.62 -11.94
N CYS A 16 17.26 -50.40 -10.64
CA CYS A 16 18.08 -51.33 -9.84
C CYS A 16 17.35 -51.99 -8.67
N GLY A 17 16.09 -51.62 -8.40
CA GLY A 17 15.30 -52.19 -7.30
C GLY A 17 15.72 -51.74 -5.90
N ASN A 18 16.78 -50.94 -5.75
CA ASN A 18 17.20 -50.43 -4.44
C ASN A 18 16.26 -49.34 -3.92
N GLU A 19 16.15 -49.25 -2.60
CA GLU A 19 15.36 -48.22 -1.92
C GLU A 19 15.96 -46.82 -2.20
N ILE A 20 15.12 -45.89 -2.63
CA ILE A 20 15.44 -44.48 -2.85
C ILE A 20 14.61 -43.66 -1.86
N LYS A 21 15.25 -42.71 -1.17
CA LYS A 21 14.54 -41.76 -0.33
C LYS A 21 13.88 -40.70 -1.20
N GLU A 22 12.73 -40.19 -0.77
CA GLU A 22 11.98 -39.16 -1.51
C GLU A 22 12.82 -37.89 -1.76
N GLU A 23 13.80 -37.60 -0.89
CA GLU A 23 14.73 -36.47 -0.95
C GLU A 23 15.94 -36.67 -1.90
N ASP A 24 16.20 -37.89 -2.36
CA ASP A 24 17.32 -38.18 -3.26
C ASP A 24 16.94 -37.88 -4.72
N ALA A 25 17.66 -36.95 -5.35
CA ALA A 25 17.47 -36.57 -6.75
C ALA A 25 17.81 -37.70 -7.75
N PHE A 26 18.73 -38.57 -7.34
CA PHE A 26 19.23 -39.69 -8.13
C PHE A 26 19.41 -40.90 -7.22
N CYS A 27 19.23 -42.11 -7.76
CA CYS A 27 19.55 -43.31 -7.02
C CYS A 27 21.05 -43.38 -6.72
N GLN A 28 21.42 -43.49 -5.45
CA GLN A 28 22.83 -43.55 -5.02
C GLN A 28 23.58 -44.79 -5.52
N TYR A 29 22.86 -45.83 -5.97
CA TYR A 29 23.45 -47.09 -6.40
C TYR A 29 23.60 -47.23 -7.92
N CYS A 30 22.73 -46.63 -8.72
CA CYS A 30 22.74 -46.81 -10.19
C CYS A 30 22.71 -45.49 -10.97
N GLY A 31 22.58 -44.34 -10.30
CA GLY A 31 22.53 -43.02 -10.94
C GLY A 31 21.23 -42.71 -11.67
N THR A 32 20.23 -43.60 -11.68
CA THR A 32 18.94 -43.34 -12.32
C THR A 32 18.19 -42.20 -11.62
N LYS A 33 17.71 -41.25 -12.41
CA LYS A 33 16.95 -40.07 -11.94
C LYS A 33 15.69 -40.50 -11.19
N ASN A 34 15.42 -39.87 -10.05
CA ASN A 34 14.20 -40.10 -9.30
C ASN A 34 13.05 -39.30 -9.94
N PRO A 35 11.99 -39.95 -10.47
CA PRO A 35 10.87 -39.24 -11.10
C PRO A 35 10.10 -38.34 -10.13
N GLN A 36 10.19 -38.57 -8.81
CA GLN A 36 9.49 -37.76 -7.80
C GLN A 36 10.27 -36.57 -7.26
N TYR A 37 11.58 -36.50 -7.52
CA TYR A 37 12.37 -35.31 -7.19
C TYR A 37 11.85 -34.05 -7.89
N ASN A 38 11.38 -34.18 -9.15
CA ASN A 38 10.77 -33.07 -9.87
C ASN A 38 9.44 -32.61 -9.26
N LEU A 39 8.60 -33.52 -8.74
CA LEU A 39 7.31 -33.17 -8.13
C LEU A 39 7.49 -32.39 -6.81
N GLN A 40 8.52 -32.69 -6.02
CA GLN A 40 8.81 -31.95 -4.78
C GLN A 40 9.51 -30.60 -5.02
N THR A 41 10.13 -30.44 -6.19
CA THR A 41 10.75 -29.16 -6.58
C THR A 41 9.70 -28.22 -7.16
N SER A 42 8.76 -28.73 -7.96
CA SER A 42 7.65 -27.93 -8.51
C SER A 42 6.57 -27.54 -7.48
N GLN A 43 6.50 -28.18 -6.30
CA GLN A 43 5.67 -27.70 -5.18
C GLN A 43 6.38 -26.72 -4.24
N ARG A 44 7.69 -26.49 -4.41
CA ARG A 44 8.40 -25.38 -3.73
C ARG A 44 8.65 -24.19 -4.66
N GLU A 45 8.64 -24.38 -5.97
CA GLU A 45 8.77 -23.29 -6.95
C GLU A 45 7.46 -22.52 -7.19
N GLY A 46 6.31 -23.08 -6.77
CA GLY A 46 5.06 -22.32 -6.69
C GLY A 46 5.05 -21.32 -5.53
N GLU A 47 5.57 -21.70 -4.35
CA GLU A 47 5.50 -20.88 -3.13
C GLU A 47 6.66 -19.88 -2.96
N THR A 48 7.63 -19.90 -3.87
CA THR A 48 8.81 -19.03 -3.80
C THR A 48 8.64 -17.72 -4.58
N ASP A 49 7.58 -17.57 -5.37
CA ASP A 49 7.30 -16.32 -6.12
C ASP A 49 6.43 -15.33 -5.33
N TYR A 50 5.60 -15.80 -4.38
CA TYR A 50 4.88 -14.92 -3.46
C TYR A 50 5.78 -14.41 -2.32
N ILE A 51 6.78 -15.21 -1.91
CA ILE A 51 7.67 -14.88 -0.79
C ILE A 51 8.84 -13.97 -1.24
N ASN A 52 9.20 -13.95 -2.53
CA ASN A 52 10.31 -13.11 -3.01
C ASN A 52 9.96 -11.65 -3.29
N TYR A 53 8.69 -11.27 -3.43
CA TYR A 53 8.31 -9.85 -3.38
C TYR A 53 8.50 -9.23 -1.98
N GLN A 54 8.56 -10.06 -0.93
CA GLN A 54 8.66 -9.58 0.45
C GLN A 54 10.11 -9.50 0.98
N LYS A 55 11.13 -9.79 0.15
CA LYS A 55 12.52 -9.94 0.62
C LYS A 55 13.57 -9.16 -0.17
N GLN A 56 13.17 -8.11 -0.90
CA GLN A 56 14.08 -7.05 -1.39
C GLN A 56 13.80 -5.68 -0.77
N ASP A 57 12.86 -5.63 0.18
CA ASP A 57 12.18 -4.43 0.63
C ASP A 57 12.54 -4.06 2.08
N GLY A 58 13.80 -4.23 2.49
CA GLY A 58 14.26 -3.72 3.79
C GLY A 58 14.15 -2.20 3.94
N SER A 59 13.93 -1.48 2.84
CA SER A 59 13.62 -0.04 2.77
C SER A 59 12.33 0.28 2.00
N MET A 60 11.61 -0.73 1.48
CA MET A 60 10.46 -0.54 0.58
C MET A 60 9.17 -1.30 1.02
N ILE A 61 9.23 -2.13 2.08
CA ILE A 61 8.04 -2.61 2.82
C ILE A 61 7.37 -1.46 3.62
N GLU A 62 8.16 -0.48 4.05
CA GLU A 62 7.65 0.74 4.71
C GLU A 62 6.90 1.63 3.71
N THR A 63 7.40 1.69 2.48
CA THR A 63 6.75 2.37 1.34
C THR A 63 5.38 1.79 1.04
N SER A 64 5.20 0.46 1.03
CA SER A 64 3.90 -0.19 0.74
C SER A 64 2.79 0.13 1.74
N ARG A 65 3.14 0.42 3.00
CA ARG A 65 2.14 0.75 4.03
C ARG A 65 1.74 2.23 4.00
N CYS A 66 2.63 3.12 3.60
CA CYS A 66 2.35 4.55 3.51
C CYS A 66 1.87 4.97 2.11
N LEU A 67 2.09 4.11 1.09
CA LEU A 67 1.67 4.30 -0.30
C LEU A 67 0.20 4.73 -0.45
N PRO A 68 -0.79 4.06 0.18
CA PRO A 68 -2.18 4.45 -0.03
C PRO A 68 -2.48 5.85 0.53
N ALA A 69 -1.94 6.21 1.69
CA ALA A 69 -2.12 7.55 2.27
C ALA A 69 -1.39 8.64 1.46
N PHE A 70 -0.23 8.30 0.88
CA PHE A 70 0.52 9.18 -0.01
C PHE A 70 -0.22 9.43 -1.32
N ILE A 71 -0.66 8.36 -2.00
CA ILE A 71 -1.38 8.44 -3.28
C ILE A 71 -2.68 9.23 -3.11
N VAL A 72 -3.47 8.87 -2.10
CA VAL A 72 -4.75 9.54 -1.82
C VAL A 72 -4.53 11.02 -1.47
N GLY A 73 -3.48 11.33 -0.70
CA GLY A 73 -3.10 12.71 -0.40
C GLY A 73 -2.68 13.50 -1.64
N LEU A 74 -1.89 12.90 -2.54
CA LEU A 74 -1.47 13.53 -3.79
C LEU A 74 -2.65 13.84 -4.71
N ILE A 75 -3.54 12.86 -4.92
CA ILE A 75 -4.73 13.03 -5.75
C ILE A 75 -5.63 14.12 -5.15
N GLY A 76 -5.82 14.11 -3.82
CA GLY A 76 -6.57 15.15 -3.11
C GLY A 76 -5.97 16.54 -3.29
N SER A 77 -4.65 16.69 -3.21
CA SER A 77 -3.96 17.96 -3.47
C SER A 77 -4.12 18.44 -4.90
N ILE A 78 -4.02 17.56 -5.90
CA ILE A 78 -4.21 17.94 -7.31
C ILE A 78 -5.64 18.41 -7.54
N LEU A 79 -6.63 17.65 -7.08
CA LEU A 79 -8.05 18.03 -7.21
C LEU A 79 -8.37 19.32 -6.45
N GLY A 80 -7.71 19.57 -5.31
CA GLY A 80 -7.82 20.82 -4.56
C GLY A 80 -7.28 22.02 -5.34
N ILE A 81 -6.14 21.88 -6.02
CA ILE A 81 -5.56 22.93 -6.89
C ILE A 81 -6.52 23.24 -8.05
N PHE A 82 -7.03 22.20 -8.72
CA PHE A 82 -8.00 22.38 -9.80
C PHE A 82 -9.29 23.03 -9.30
N GLY A 83 -9.82 22.60 -8.15
CA GLY A 83 -10.99 23.21 -7.52
C GLY A 83 -10.78 24.69 -7.18
N GLY A 84 -9.62 25.05 -6.63
CA GLY A 84 -9.27 26.43 -6.31
C GLY A 84 -9.13 27.31 -7.56
N LEU A 85 -8.56 26.78 -8.64
CA LEU A 85 -8.50 27.46 -9.94
C LEU A 85 -9.90 27.65 -10.53
N CYS A 86 -10.76 26.64 -10.49
CA CYS A 86 -12.14 26.74 -10.97
C CYS A 86 -12.92 27.82 -10.21
N VAL A 87 -12.85 27.82 -8.87
CA VAL A 87 -13.45 28.87 -8.04
C VAL A 87 -12.91 30.25 -8.43
N SER A 88 -11.59 30.40 -8.59
CA SER A 88 -10.99 31.69 -8.99
C SER A 88 -11.50 32.21 -10.34
N MET A 89 -11.87 31.33 -11.27
CA MET A 89 -12.38 31.71 -12.59
C MET A 89 -13.88 32.04 -12.54
N CYS A 90 -14.64 31.35 -11.70
CA CYS A 90 -16.08 31.58 -11.52
C CYS A 90 -16.38 32.76 -10.58
N ASP A 91 -15.47 33.09 -9.67
CA ASP A 91 -15.64 34.13 -8.68
C ASP A 91 -15.22 35.52 -9.18
N THR A 92 -15.83 35.96 -10.29
CA THR A 92 -15.76 37.37 -10.72
C THR A 92 -16.65 38.28 -9.87
N ARG A 93 -17.36 37.74 -8.85
CA ARG A 93 -18.52 38.39 -8.22
C ARG A 93 -18.33 38.74 -6.74
N THR A 94 -17.47 38.04 -5.99
CA THR A 94 -17.26 38.31 -4.55
C THR A 94 -15.97 39.06 -4.21
N GLY A 95 -15.08 39.33 -5.18
CA GLY A 95 -14.00 40.32 -5.08
C GLY A 95 -12.94 40.05 -3.98
N GLY A 96 -12.95 38.88 -3.35
CA GLY A 96 -12.06 38.52 -2.26
C GLY A 96 -11.12 37.39 -2.65
N ASN A 97 -9.81 37.57 -2.46
CA ASN A 97 -8.80 36.53 -2.70
C ASN A 97 -8.75 35.45 -1.59
N ALA A 98 -9.57 35.58 -0.55
CA ALA A 98 -9.57 34.70 0.62
C ALA A 98 -9.82 33.20 0.31
N PRO A 99 -10.84 32.81 -0.50
CA PRO A 99 -11.06 31.40 -0.84
C PRO A 99 -9.90 30.82 -1.66
N PHE A 100 -9.31 31.60 -2.56
CA PHE A 100 -8.16 31.16 -3.36
C PHE A 100 -6.97 30.82 -2.47
N VAL A 101 -6.60 31.71 -1.54
CA VAL A 101 -5.44 31.53 -0.65
C VAL A 101 -5.59 30.30 0.23
N LEU A 102 -6.79 30.04 0.74
CA LEU A 102 -7.02 28.92 1.64
C LEU A 102 -7.16 27.58 0.90
N ILE A 103 -7.72 27.54 -0.31
CA ILE A 103 -7.79 26.30 -1.12
C ILE A 103 -6.40 25.95 -1.68
N PHE A 104 -5.66 26.93 -2.22
CA PHE A 104 -4.27 26.71 -2.65
C PHE A 104 -3.37 26.37 -1.47
N GLY A 105 -3.48 27.11 -0.36
CA GLY A 105 -2.74 26.86 0.87
C GLY A 105 -3.02 25.46 1.42
N GLY A 106 -4.29 25.06 1.52
CA GLY A 106 -4.70 23.72 1.93
C GLY A 106 -4.13 22.63 1.02
N SER A 107 -4.16 22.83 -0.30
CA SER A 107 -3.62 21.85 -1.26
C SER A 107 -2.10 21.67 -1.15
N VAL A 108 -1.35 22.77 -0.96
CA VAL A 108 0.11 22.74 -0.75
C VAL A 108 0.45 22.08 0.59
N ILE A 109 -0.26 22.42 1.67
CA ILE A 109 -0.08 21.77 2.98
C ILE A 109 -0.39 20.27 2.88
N GLY A 110 -1.43 19.89 2.12
CA GLY A 110 -1.79 18.49 1.86
C GLY A 110 -0.69 17.73 1.12
N MET A 111 -0.04 18.38 0.14
CA MET A 111 1.04 17.80 -0.64
C MET A 111 2.31 17.65 0.21
N VAL A 112 2.66 18.69 0.97
CA VAL A 112 3.77 18.65 1.94
C VAL A 112 3.51 17.57 3.00
N GLY A 113 2.27 17.45 3.49
CA GLY A 113 1.85 16.40 4.43
C GLY A 113 2.00 14.99 3.84
N ALA A 114 1.59 14.80 2.58
CA ALA A 114 1.77 13.54 1.86
C ALA A 114 3.25 13.18 1.72
N CYS A 115 4.11 14.12 1.32
CA CYS A 115 5.55 13.89 1.25
C CYS A 115 6.16 13.59 2.64
N GLN A 116 5.69 14.25 3.69
CA GLN A 116 6.16 14.01 5.06
C GLN A 116 5.67 12.69 5.65
N CYS A 117 4.54 12.12 5.17
CA CYS A 117 4.10 10.78 5.56
C CYS A 117 5.14 9.70 5.26
N LEU A 118 6.01 9.90 4.26
CA LEU A 118 7.08 8.95 3.92
C LEU A 118 8.24 8.97 4.93
N LYS A 119 8.41 10.06 5.69
CA LYS A 119 9.55 10.23 6.62
C LYS A 119 9.12 10.16 8.09
N HIS A 120 7.96 10.74 8.41
CA HIS A 120 7.37 10.74 9.74
C HIS A 120 5.84 10.66 9.63
N VAL A 121 5.29 9.45 9.67
CA VAL A 121 3.85 9.18 9.51
C VAL A 121 2.98 10.04 10.44
N LYS A 122 3.37 10.18 11.72
CA LYS A 122 2.63 11.01 12.70
C LYS A 122 2.47 12.46 12.24
N ARG A 123 3.55 13.08 11.75
CA ARG A 123 3.53 14.49 11.34
C ARG A 123 2.83 14.67 9.99
N GLY A 124 3.06 13.76 9.05
CA GLY A 124 2.41 13.79 7.73
C GLY A 124 0.89 13.64 7.80
N ALA A 125 0.39 12.70 8.61
CA ALA A 125 -1.05 12.47 8.78
C ALA A 125 -1.76 13.69 9.41
N VAL A 126 -1.11 14.33 10.39
CA VAL A 126 -1.62 15.57 11.01
C VAL A 126 -1.67 16.71 10.00
N LEU A 127 -0.65 16.87 9.15
CA LEU A 127 -0.64 17.90 8.10
C LEU A 127 -1.73 17.67 7.04
N GLN A 128 -1.98 16.41 6.65
CA GLN A 128 -3.10 16.07 5.75
C GLN A 128 -4.46 16.41 6.37
N LEU A 129 -4.64 16.18 7.68
CA LEU A 129 -5.86 16.58 8.38
C LEU A 129 -6.02 18.10 8.44
N ILE A 130 -4.95 18.83 8.73
CA ILE A 130 -4.96 20.30 8.74
C ILE A 130 -5.35 20.83 7.36
N ALA A 131 -4.78 20.26 6.29
CA ALA A 131 -5.14 20.59 4.91
C ALA A 131 -6.63 20.34 4.63
N ALA A 132 -7.16 19.18 5.02
CA ALA A 132 -8.58 18.87 4.85
C ALA A 132 -9.49 19.88 5.59
N VAL A 133 -9.12 20.26 6.82
CA VAL A 133 -9.86 21.25 7.62
C VAL A 133 -9.84 22.64 6.96
N MET A 134 -8.71 23.05 6.38
CA MET A 134 -8.63 24.33 5.65
C MET A 134 -9.55 24.34 4.42
N ILE A 135 -9.60 23.23 3.66
CA ILE A 135 -10.44 23.14 2.46
C ILE A 135 -11.94 23.12 2.81
N ILE A 136 -12.36 22.45 3.88
CA ILE A 136 -13.78 22.41 4.27
C ILE A 136 -14.29 23.77 4.76
N ILE A 137 -13.47 24.55 5.48
CA ILE A 137 -13.84 25.91 5.90
C ILE A 137 -14.11 26.79 4.68
N CYS A 138 -13.34 26.63 3.61
CA CYS A 138 -13.58 27.33 2.34
C CYS A 138 -14.80 26.83 1.60
N ALA A 139 -14.98 25.51 1.53
CA ALA A 139 -16.12 24.90 0.86
C ALA A 139 -17.45 25.29 1.50
N TYR A 140 -17.47 25.54 2.82
CA TYR A 140 -18.65 26.04 3.53
C TYR A 140 -18.91 27.54 3.33
N GLY A 141 -17.86 28.32 3.07
CA GLY A 141 -17.97 29.77 2.84
C GLY A 141 -18.49 30.14 1.45
N ILE A 142 -18.32 29.25 0.47
CA ILE A 142 -18.79 29.46 -0.91
C ILE A 142 -20.15 28.77 -1.06
N THR A 143 -21.17 29.51 -1.48
CA THR A 143 -22.51 28.98 -1.78
C THR A 143 -22.44 28.07 -3.01
N GLY A 144 -22.13 26.80 -2.78
CA GLY A 144 -22.00 25.78 -3.82
C GLY A 144 -20.63 25.13 -3.75
N ALA A 145 -20.50 24.10 -2.90
CA ALA A 145 -19.29 23.30 -2.86
C ALA A 145 -19.14 22.60 -4.23
N ASP A 146 -18.18 23.06 -5.04
CA ASP A 146 -17.80 22.37 -6.26
C ASP A 146 -17.45 20.92 -5.90
N LEU A 147 -18.06 19.96 -6.59
CA LEU A 147 -17.86 18.52 -6.36
C LEU A 147 -16.37 18.18 -6.25
N MET A 148 -15.52 18.84 -7.03
CA MET A 148 -14.06 18.64 -7.04
C MET A 148 -13.40 18.99 -5.70
N SER A 149 -13.84 20.05 -5.03
CA SER A 149 -13.35 20.45 -3.70
C SER A 149 -13.79 19.47 -2.62
N VAL A 150 -15.01 18.94 -2.74
CA VAL A 150 -15.54 17.92 -1.82
C VAL A 150 -14.78 16.61 -1.98
N PHE A 151 -14.52 16.17 -3.22
CA PHE A 151 -13.69 15.00 -3.48
C PHE A 151 -12.26 15.19 -2.93
N ALA A 152 -11.65 16.36 -3.14
CA ALA A 152 -10.33 16.67 -2.58
C ALA A 152 -10.33 16.58 -1.04
N PHE A 153 -11.34 17.13 -0.38
CA PHE A 153 -11.52 17.03 1.07
C PHE A 153 -11.64 15.58 1.54
N VAL A 154 -12.54 14.80 0.93
CA VAL A 154 -12.76 13.40 1.31
C VAL A 154 -11.49 12.57 1.16
N LEU A 155 -10.72 12.79 0.07
CA LEU A 155 -9.46 12.10 -0.15
C LEU A 155 -8.42 12.52 0.89
N LEU A 156 -8.19 13.81 1.13
CA LEU A 156 -7.22 14.27 2.14
C LEU A 156 -7.56 13.75 3.54
N LEU A 157 -8.85 13.74 3.90
CA LEU A 157 -9.34 13.22 5.16
C LEU A 157 -9.14 11.71 5.26
N ALA A 158 -9.46 10.95 4.20
CA ALA A 158 -9.21 9.51 4.15
C ALA A 158 -7.70 9.19 4.26
N GLY A 159 -6.84 9.91 3.54
CA GLY A 159 -5.39 9.77 3.63
C GLY A 159 -4.86 10.02 5.06
N GLY A 160 -5.31 11.10 5.69
CA GLY A 160 -4.96 11.44 7.07
C GLY A 160 -5.42 10.38 8.07
N ILE A 161 -6.65 9.88 7.95
CA ILE A 161 -7.20 8.83 8.82
C ILE A 161 -6.44 7.51 8.64
N ILE A 162 -6.16 7.10 7.40
CA ILE A 162 -5.38 5.88 7.12
C ILE A 162 -3.99 5.99 7.77
N GLY A 163 -3.34 7.15 7.69
CA GLY A 163 -2.07 7.43 8.35
C GLY A 163 -2.16 7.34 9.87
N LEU A 164 -3.22 7.90 10.47
CA LEU A 164 -3.46 7.88 11.92
C LEU A 164 -3.78 6.48 12.45
N LEU A 165 -4.61 5.71 11.74
CA LEU A 165 -4.94 4.32 12.10
C LEU A 165 -3.69 3.44 12.08
N LYS A 166 -2.84 3.61 11.06
CA LYS A 166 -1.54 2.94 10.98
C LYS A 166 -0.68 3.22 12.21
N VAL A 167 -0.62 4.46 12.65
CA VAL A 167 0.11 4.84 13.87
C VAL A 167 -0.53 4.21 15.10
N TYR A 168 -1.84 4.36 15.30
CA TYR A 168 -2.46 4.00 16.57
C TYR A 168 -2.63 2.48 16.77
N ILE A 169 -2.81 1.72 15.68
CA ILE A 169 -3.02 0.27 15.74
C ILE A 169 -1.69 -0.50 15.76
N PHE A 170 -0.66 -0.07 15.03
CA PHE A 170 0.61 -0.79 14.94
C PHE A 170 1.69 -0.35 15.95
N ASP A 171 1.52 0.82 16.57
CA ASP A 171 2.45 1.33 17.62
C ASP A 171 2.00 0.87 19.03
N LYS A 172 1.21 -0.21 19.11
CA LYS A 172 0.66 -0.79 20.34
C LYS A 172 1.06 -2.26 20.45
#